data_AF-A0A4R1F6Z0-F1
#
_entry.id   AF-A0A4R1F6Z0-F1
#
_cell.length_a   1.000
_cell.length_b   1.000
_cell.length_c   1.000
_cell.angle_alpha   90.00
_cell.angle_beta   90.00
_cell.angle_gamma   90.00
#
_symmetry.space_group_name_H-M   'P 1'
#
loop_
_entity.id
_entity.type
_entity.pdbx_description
1 polymer ?
#
loop_
_entity_poly.entity_id
_entity_poly.type
_entity_poly.pdbx_seq_one_letter_code
_entity_poly.pdbx_strand_id
1 'polypeptide(L)'
;MRKIIVQVCLIMTIMFSLSAKADDPVPSTQTKVCTPADVSVFFNSRLHIKCTTPMETGHYWDEYIYYFSVSINDYDSFNYALKLATEAVGSGKQLKLWAKSNSSFNPSGCSSSNCRKLTAISLLR
;
A
#
# COMPACT_ATOMS: atom_id res chain seq x y z
N MET A 1 52.05 -29.52 -53.69
CA MET A 1 51.56 -30.05 -52.39
C MET A 1 51.23 -28.86 -51.49
N ARG A 2 49.95 -28.49 -51.37
CA ARG A 2 49.47 -27.33 -50.58
C ARG A 2 49.14 -27.80 -49.16
N LYS A 3 49.75 -27.18 -48.15
CA LYS A 3 49.47 -27.43 -46.73
C LYS A 3 48.22 -26.64 -46.33
N ILE A 4 47.18 -27.34 -45.85
CA ILE A 4 45.96 -26.76 -45.28
C ILE A 4 46.25 -26.49 -43.81
N ILE A 5 46.22 -25.21 -43.40
CA ILE A 5 46.32 -24.82 -41.99
C ILE A 5 44.89 -24.73 -41.46
N VAL A 6 44.51 -25.68 -40.60
CA VAL A 6 43.21 -25.70 -39.92
C VAL A 6 43.31 -24.81 -38.69
N GLN A 7 42.67 -23.64 -38.74
CA GLN A 7 42.60 -22.69 -37.64
C GLN A 7 41.46 -23.11 -36.71
N VAL A 8 41.81 -23.70 -35.56
CA VAL A 8 40.87 -24.10 -34.50
C VAL A 8 40.43 -22.84 -33.76
N CYS A 9 39.20 -22.40 -33.99
CA CYS A 9 38.59 -21.29 -33.26
C CYS A 9 38.04 -21.83 -31.93
N LEU A 10 38.80 -21.62 -30.85
CA LEU A 10 38.40 -21.96 -29.48
C LEU A 10 37.33 -20.96 -29.03
N ILE A 11 36.05 -21.35 -29.12
CA ILE A 11 34.93 -20.51 -28.67
C ILE A 11 34.90 -20.56 -27.13
N MET A 12 35.48 -19.56 -26.49
CA MET A 12 35.42 -19.35 -25.05
C MET A 12 34.05 -18.73 -24.71
N THR A 13 33.07 -19.57 -24.36
CA THR A 13 31.76 -19.13 -23.89
C THR A 13 31.88 -18.52 -22.50
N ILE A 14 31.94 -17.18 -22.45
CA ILE A 14 31.81 -16.42 -21.21
C ILE A 14 30.36 -16.55 -20.73
N MET A 15 30.13 -17.35 -19.69
CA MET A 15 28.86 -17.33 -18.97
C MET A 15 28.76 -16.02 -18.17
N PHE A 16 28.10 -15.02 -18.76
CA PHE A 16 27.61 -13.86 -18.02
C PHE A 16 26.44 -14.30 -17.14
N SER A 17 26.71 -14.50 -15.83
CA SER A 17 25.66 -14.64 -14.84
C SER A 17 25.05 -13.27 -14.56
N LEU A 18 23.97 -12.93 -15.27
CA LEU A 18 23.12 -11.80 -14.93
C LEU A 18 22.41 -12.13 -13.61
N SER A 19 22.91 -11.61 -12.49
CA SER A 19 22.11 -11.53 -11.26
C SER A 19 20.99 -10.51 -11.50
N ALA A 20 19.82 -11.01 -11.92
CA ALA A 20 18.60 -10.23 -11.87
C ALA A 20 18.29 -9.93 -10.40
N LYS A 21 18.46 -8.68 -9.99
CA LYS A 21 17.96 -8.20 -8.70
C LYS A 21 16.43 -8.34 -8.78
N ALA A 22 15.83 -9.22 -7.98
CA ALA A 22 14.39 -9.28 -7.89
C ALA A 22 13.89 -7.88 -7.56
N ASP A 23 12.95 -7.35 -8.33
CA ASP A 23 12.32 -6.06 -8.02
C ASP A 23 11.83 -6.11 -6.58
N ASP A 24 12.18 -5.08 -5.80
CA ASP A 24 11.65 -4.94 -4.45
C ASP A 24 10.12 -5.05 -4.52
N PRO A 25 9.46 -5.81 -3.64
CA PRO A 25 8.01 -5.96 -3.71
C PRO A 25 7.37 -4.58 -3.61
N VAL A 26 6.81 -4.09 -4.73
CA VAL A 26 6.08 -2.83 -4.76
C VAL A 26 5.01 -2.91 -3.68
N PRO A 27 4.94 -1.95 -2.74
CA PRO A 27 3.96 -1.99 -1.68
C PRO A 27 2.57 -1.97 -2.30
N SER A 28 1.90 -3.12 -2.24
CA SER A 28 0.63 -3.33 -2.90
C SER A 28 -0.40 -2.39 -2.28
N THR A 29 -1.01 -1.55 -3.10
CA THR A 29 -2.17 -0.78 -2.69
C THR A 29 -3.38 -1.71 -2.79
N GLN A 30 -4.10 -1.89 -1.68
CA GLN A 30 -5.33 -2.66 -1.61
C GLN A 30 -6.54 -1.73 -1.58
N THR A 31 -7.70 -2.25 -1.95
CA THR A 31 -8.96 -1.50 -1.93
C THR A 31 -9.98 -2.14 -1.01
N LYS A 32 -10.76 -1.31 -0.32
CA LYS A 32 -11.85 -1.75 0.56
C LYS A 32 -13.03 -0.81 0.47
N VAL A 33 -14.24 -1.38 0.37
CA VAL A 33 -15.47 -0.64 0.64
C VAL A 33 -15.69 -0.60 2.14
N CYS A 34 -15.84 0.59 2.72
CA CYS A 34 -15.87 0.84 4.14
C CYS A 34 -17.15 1.59 4.51
N THR A 35 -17.85 1.13 5.54
CA THR A 35 -18.82 1.97 6.27
C THR A 35 -18.09 2.54 7.46
N PRO A 36 -17.84 3.87 7.53
CA PRO A 36 -17.09 4.45 8.62
C PRO A 36 -17.92 4.43 9.90
N ALA A 37 -17.36 3.84 10.95
CA ALA A 37 -17.94 3.80 12.30
C ALA A 37 -17.53 5.02 13.13
N ASP A 38 -16.30 5.50 12.91
CA ASP A 38 -15.73 6.62 13.65
C ASP A 38 -14.66 7.33 12.81
N VAL A 39 -14.50 8.63 13.05
CA VAL A 39 -13.44 9.46 12.50
C VAL A 39 -12.78 10.24 13.63
N SER A 40 -11.50 9.98 13.85
CA SER A 40 -10.73 10.56 14.95
C SER A 40 -9.55 11.36 14.40
N VAL A 41 -9.37 12.60 14.90
CA VAL A 41 -8.22 13.45 14.57
C VAL A 41 -7.27 13.51 15.77
N PHE A 42 -6.03 13.07 15.56
CA PHE A 42 -4.95 13.20 16.54
C PHE A 42 -4.14 14.45 16.22
N PHE A 43 -4.23 15.46 17.08
CA PHE A 43 -3.51 16.72 16.94
C PHE A 43 -2.02 16.49 16.65
N ASN A 44 -1.50 17.17 15.63
CA ASN A 44 -0.11 17.10 15.19
C ASN A 44 0.38 15.70 14.73
N SER A 45 -0.54 14.78 14.43
CA SER A 45 -0.17 13.42 14.01
C SER A 45 -0.91 12.97 12.76
N ARG A 46 -2.21 12.68 12.87
CA ARG A 46 -2.91 11.93 11.83
C ARG A 46 -4.43 11.97 11.96
N LEU A 47 -5.09 11.66 10.85
CA LEU A 47 -6.49 11.26 10.79
C LEU A 47 -6.59 9.74 10.94
N HIS A 48 -7.58 9.25 11.67
CA HIS A 48 -7.99 7.85 11.72
C HIS A 48 -9.43 7.73 11.22
N ILE A 49 -9.66 6.80 10.32
CA ILE A 49 -10.99 6.37 9.87
C ILE A 49 -11.14 4.91 10.30
N LYS A 50 -12.12 4.62 11.16
CA LYS A 50 -12.45 3.26 11.58
C LYS A 50 -13.57 2.72 10.72
N CYS A 51 -13.37 1.58 10.08
CA CYS A 51 -14.44 0.87 9.37
C CYS A 51 -15.19 -0.09 10.30
N THR A 52 -16.46 -0.35 10.03
CA THR A 52 -17.25 -1.37 10.75
C THR A 52 -16.76 -2.79 10.48
N THR A 53 -16.23 -3.04 9.28
CA THR A 53 -15.69 -4.32 8.85
C THR A 53 -14.21 -4.18 8.49
N PRO A 54 -13.37 -5.17 8.83
CA PRO A 54 -11.95 -5.10 8.54
C PRO A 54 -11.67 -5.28 7.04
N MET A 55 -10.53 -4.79 6.59
CA MET A 55 -9.89 -5.24 5.36
C MET A 55 -9.07 -6.49 5.67
N GLU A 56 -9.35 -7.58 4.96
CA GLU A 56 -8.56 -8.81 5.01
C GLU A 56 -7.32 -8.62 4.14
N THR A 57 -6.15 -8.93 4.70
CA THR A 57 -4.86 -8.70 4.04
C THR A 57 -4.36 -9.91 3.26
N GLY A 58 -5.07 -11.04 3.30
CA GLY A 58 -4.81 -12.25 2.51
C GLY A 58 -3.51 -12.98 2.89
N HIS A 59 -2.89 -12.63 4.02
CA HIS A 59 -1.70 -13.27 4.54
C HIS A 59 -2.08 -14.25 5.66
N TYR A 60 -1.36 -15.37 5.74
CA TYR A 60 -1.58 -16.54 6.62
C TYR A 60 -1.78 -16.28 8.14
N TRP A 61 -1.56 -15.04 8.59
CA TRP A 61 -1.81 -14.57 9.97
C TRP A 61 -2.85 -13.44 9.99
N ASP A 62 -3.94 -13.62 9.23
CA ASP A 62 -4.92 -12.59 8.81
C ASP A 62 -5.05 -11.42 9.79
N GLU A 63 -4.34 -10.33 9.48
CA GLU A 63 -4.49 -9.09 10.23
C GLU A 63 -5.80 -8.43 9.81
N TYR A 64 -6.72 -8.27 10.77
CA TYR A 64 -7.94 -7.52 10.59
C TYR A 64 -7.65 -6.02 10.71
N ILE A 65 -7.56 -5.35 9.56
CA ILE A 65 -7.30 -3.91 9.51
C ILE A 65 -8.62 -3.15 9.56
N TYR A 66 -8.91 -2.52 10.70
CA TYR A 66 -10.08 -1.66 10.86
C TYR A 66 -9.77 -0.18 10.63
N TYR A 67 -8.53 0.25 10.85
CA TYR A 67 -8.16 1.65 10.83
C TYR A 67 -7.37 2.02 9.58
N PHE A 68 -7.73 3.18 9.01
CA PHE A 68 -7.06 3.77 7.87
C PHE A 68 -6.62 5.17 8.22
N SER A 69 -5.38 5.53 7.88
CA SER A 69 -4.79 6.75 8.40
C SER A 69 -4.06 7.58 7.36
N VAL A 70 -4.21 8.91 7.48
CA VAL A 70 -3.48 9.92 6.71
C VAL A 70 -2.67 10.77 7.69
N SER A 71 -1.40 11.03 7.38
CA SER A 71 -0.54 11.93 8.16
C SER A 71 -1.01 13.37 8.05
N ILE A 72 -0.94 14.15 9.13
CA ILE A 72 -1.22 15.60 9.07
C ILE A 72 -0.22 16.35 8.19
N ASN A 73 0.98 15.79 7.97
CA ASN A 73 2.00 16.37 7.11
C ASN A 73 1.64 16.29 5.62
N ASP A 74 0.63 15.48 5.25
CA ASP A 74 0.04 15.40 3.92
C ASP A 74 -1.28 16.18 3.95
N TYR A 75 -1.18 17.50 4.06
CA TYR A 75 -2.30 18.38 4.42
C TYR A 75 -3.49 18.29 3.44
N ASP A 76 -3.22 18.18 2.14
CA ASP A 76 -4.27 18.07 1.12
C ASP A 76 -5.01 16.74 1.25
N SER A 77 -4.27 15.63 1.34
CA SER A 77 -4.88 14.31 1.54
C SER A 77 -5.61 14.22 2.88
N PHE A 78 -5.07 14.83 3.93
CA PHE A 78 -5.66 14.85 5.26
C PHE A 78 -7.02 15.56 5.24
N ASN A 79 -7.09 16.79 4.72
CA ASN A 79 -8.34 17.56 4.70
C ASN A 79 -9.37 16.96 3.76
N TYR A 80 -8.92 16.44 2.62
CA TYR A 80 -9.80 15.75 1.68
C TYR A 80 -10.41 14.50 2.31
N ALA A 81 -9.60 13.67 2.98
CA ALA A 81 -10.06 12.49 3.69
C ALA A 81 -10.99 12.85 4.86
N LEU A 82 -10.66 13.88 5.64
CA LEU A 82 -11.49 14.33 6.77
C LEU A 82 -12.87 14.78 6.29
N LYS A 83 -12.94 15.55 5.20
CA LYS A 83 -14.19 16.00 4.60
C LYS A 83 -15.07 14.81 4.21
N LEU A 84 -14.54 13.90 3.39
CA LEU A 84 -15.31 12.76 2.89
C LEU A 84 -15.72 11.79 4.00
N ALA A 85 -14.83 11.54 4.96
CA ALA A 85 -15.11 10.63 6.06
C ALA A 85 -16.18 11.19 7.00
N THR A 86 -16.11 12.48 7.33
CA THR A 86 -17.16 13.16 8.13
C THR A 86 -18.50 13.15 7.41
N GLU A 87 -18.52 13.44 6.10
CA GLU A 87 -19.74 13.35 5.29
C GLU A 87 -20.32 11.94 5.29
N ALA A 88 -19.49 10.91 5.08
CA ALA A 88 -19.92 9.52 5.07
C ALA A 88 -20.51 9.08 6.42
N VAL A 89 -19.89 9.47 7.54
CA VAL A 89 -20.45 9.20 8.89
C VAL A 89 -21.80 9.90 9.06
N GLY A 90 -21.88 11.20 8.75
CA GLY A 90 -23.10 11.98 8.96
C GLY A 90 -24.27 11.57 8.06
N SER A 91 -23.98 11.00 6.89
CA SER A 91 -25.00 10.58 5.90
C SER A 91 -25.23 9.07 5.85
N GLY A 92 -24.48 8.26 6.61
CA GLY A 92 -24.55 6.80 6.54
C GLY A 92 -24.06 6.20 5.22
N LYS A 93 -23.33 6.97 4.41
CA LYS A 93 -22.81 6.51 3.11
C LYS A 93 -21.53 5.70 3.26
N GLN A 94 -21.23 4.91 2.24
CA GLN A 94 -20.02 4.11 2.19
C GLN A 94 -18.88 4.87 1.50
N LEU A 95 -17.67 4.51 1.88
CA LEU A 95 -16.41 4.98 1.28
C LEU A 95 -15.78 3.84 0.50
N LYS A 96 -15.11 4.17 -0.60
CA LYS A 96 -14.07 3.30 -1.18
C LYS A 96 -12.72 3.85 -0.75
N LEU A 97 -11.94 3.00 -0.11
CA LEU A 97 -10.62 3.30 0.42
C LEU A 97 -9.56 2.59 -0.42
N TRP A 98 -8.45 3.26 -0.64
CA TRP A 98 -7.21 2.66 -1.16
C TRP A 98 -6.15 2.81 -0.08
N ALA A 99 -5.53 1.72 0.33
CA ALA A 99 -4.58 1.70 1.43
C ALA A 99 -3.34 0.87 1.08
N LYS A 100 -2.20 1.24 1.66
CA LYS A 100 -1.00 0.39 1.59
C LYS A 100 -1.22 -0.87 2.40
N SER A 101 -0.82 -2.02 1.86
CA SER A 101 -0.82 -3.31 2.57
C SER A 101 0.29 -3.40 3.62
N ASN A 102 1.41 -2.71 3.41
CA ASN A 102 2.56 -2.72 4.30
C ASN A 102 2.46 -1.61 5.36
N SER A 103 2.65 -1.98 6.63
CA SER A 103 2.62 -1.08 7.78
C SER A 103 3.83 -0.15 7.88
N SER A 104 4.91 -0.38 7.14
CA SER A 104 6.08 0.52 7.10
C SER A 104 5.76 1.92 6.57
N PHE A 105 4.66 2.06 5.83
CA PHE A 105 4.17 3.35 5.34
C PHE A 105 3.27 4.08 6.34
N ASN A 106 2.92 3.44 7.46
CA ASN A 106 1.98 4.01 8.40
C ASN A 106 2.50 5.33 8.98
N PRO A 107 1.62 6.34 9.15
CA PRO A 107 1.99 7.53 9.91
C PRO A 107 2.29 7.18 11.38
N SER A 108 3.04 8.04 12.06
CA SER A 108 3.39 7.84 13.47
C SER A 108 2.14 7.64 14.36
N GLY A 109 2.19 6.62 15.21
CA GLY A 109 1.10 6.24 16.14
C GLY A 109 0.00 5.35 15.53
N CYS A 110 0.09 4.98 14.26
CA CYS A 110 -0.79 3.99 13.62
C CYS A 110 -0.22 2.57 13.84
N SER A 111 -0.98 1.71 14.53
CA SER A 111 -0.55 0.33 14.87
C SER A 111 -0.23 -0.49 13.62
N SER A 112 0.85 -1.26 13.66
CA SER A 112 1.24 -2.14 12.54
C SER A 112 0.28 -3.31 12.31
N SER A 113 -0.52 -3.70 13.29
CA SER A 113 -1.41 -4.88 13.21
C SER A 113 -2.88 -4.56 12.90
N ASN A 114 -3.29 -3.29 12.97
CA ASN A 114 -4.71 -2.90 12.82
C ASN A 114 -4.89 -1.57 12.08
N CYS A 115 -3.81 -0.98 11.57
CA CYS A 115 -3.89 0.31 10.89
C CYS A 115 -3.05 0.29 9.61
N ARG A 116 -3.56 0.95 8.56
CA ARG A 116 -2.87 1.10 7.28
C ARG A 116 -2.91 2.53 6.76
N LYS A 117 -1.82 2.96 6.11
CA LYS A 117 -1.77 4.25 5.40
C LYS A 117 -2.83 4.26 4.30
N LEU A 118 -3.73 5.23 4.39
CA LEU A 118 -4.68 5.57 3.33
C LEU A 118 -3.96 6.37 2.25
N THR A 119 -4.11 5.96 0.99
CA THR A 119 -3.52 6.62 -0.18
C THR A 119 -4.55 7.34 -1.03
N ALA A 120 -5.80 6.90 -1.02
CA ALA A 120 -6.90 7.59 -1.66
C ALA A 120 -8.23 7.23 -0.99
N ILE A 121 -9.24 8.07 -1.21
CA ILE A 121 -10.59 7.91 -0.67
C ILE A 121 -11.61 8.47 -1.65
N SER A 122 -12.78 7.85 -1.73
CA SER A 122 -13.93 8.39 -2.47
C SER A 122 -15.23 8.03 -1.79
N LEU A 123 -16.20 8.94 -1.81
CA LEU A 123 -17.57 8.66 -1.37
C LEU A 123 -18.29 7.83 -2.44
N LEU A 124 -18.90 6.73 -2.04
CA LEU A 124 -19.79 5.96 -2.91
C LEU A 124 -21.15 6.64 -2.94
N ARG A 125 -21.69 6.80 -4.16
CA ARG A 125 -22.98 7.43 -4.39
C ARG A 125 -24.12 6.47 -4.14
#